data_AF-A0A9D5XCB5-F1
#
_entry.id   AF-A0A9D5XCB5-F1
#
_cell.length_a   1.000
_cell.length_b   1.000
_cell.length_c   1.000
_cell.angle_alpha   90.00
_cell.angle_beta   90.00
_cell.angle_gamma   90.00
#
_symmetry.space_group_name_H-M   'P 1'
#
loop_
_entity.id
_entity.type
_entity.pdbx_description
1 polymer ?
#
loop_
_entity_poly.entity_id
_entity_poly.type
_entity_poly.pdbx_seq_one_letter_code
_entity_poly.pdbx_strand_id
1 'polypeptide(L)'
;MREVAAEAENPVMLYSVGKDSAVMLHLAKKAFFPSPPPFPLLHVDTTWKFQDMYKLREKAAKDAGMELLIYHNPEAKERGINPFEHGGLHTDMWKTQGLKQALDKYGFDAAFLGFRIMVNQQFHTSIFG
;
A
#
# COMPACT_ATOMS: atom_id res chain seq x y z
N MET A 1 -10.39 6.18 -10.06
CA MET A 1 -8.95 6.50 -10.15
C MET A 1 -8.72 7.85 -10.78
N ARG A 2 -9.12 8.09 -12.05
CA ARG A 2 -8.99 9.42 -12.67
C ARG A 2 -9.73 10.52 -11.90
N GLU A 3 -10.95 10.25 -11.45
CA GLU A 3 -11.77 11.18 -10.67
C GLU A 3 -11.11 11.59 -9.34
N VAL A 4 -10.78 10.62 -8.48
CA VAL A 4 -10.03 10.87 -7.24
C VAL A 4 -8.71 11.60 -7.50
N ALA A 5 -7.99 11.27 -8.57
CA ALA A 5 -6.75 11.96 -8.91
C ALA A 5 -6.96 13.40 -9.44
N ALA A 6 -8.17 13.77 -9.83
CA ALA A 6 -8.54 15.12 -10.24
C ALA A 6 -9.09 15.95 -9.07
N GLU A 7 -9.66 15.30 -8.05
CA GLU A 7 -10.23 15.96 -6.87
C GLU A 7 -9.26 16.05 -5.69
N ALA A 8 -8.31 15.12 -5.58
CA ALA A 8 -7.28 15.11 -4.54
C ALA A 8 -6.12 16.05 -4.90
N GLU A 9 -5.64 16.82 -3.92
CA GLU A 9 -4.49 17.70 -4.06
C GLU A 9 -3.17 16.92 -3.99
N ASN A 10 -3.09 15.87 -3.17
CA ASN A 10 -1.89 15.06 -2.99
C ASN A 10 -2.21 13.56 -2.82
N PRO A 11 -2.64 12.88 -3.90
CA PRO A 11 -2.97 11.46 -3.84
C PRO A 11 -1.71 10.59 -3.79
N VAL A 12 -1.84 9.40 -3.19
CA VAL A 12 -0.82 8.35 -3.19
C VAL A 12 -1.44 6.99 -3.48
N MET A 13 -0.65 6.08 -4.03
CA MET A 13 -1.07 4.68 -4.19
C MET A 13 -0.24 3.74 -3.32
N LEU A 14 -0.90 2.99 -2.43
CA LEU A 14 -0.19 2.02 -1.60
C LEU A 14 0.21 0.79 -2.42
N TYR A 15 1.50 0.47 -2.41
CA TYR A 15 2.07 -0.63 -3.17
C TYR A 15 2.83 -1.59 -2.25
N SER A 16 2.32 -2.83 -2.09
CA SER A 16 2.86 -3.80 -1.13
C SER A 16 3.64 -4.95 -1.78
N VAL A 17 3.78 -4.93 -3.12
CA VAL A 17 4.32 -6.03 -3.95
C VAL A 17 3.44 -7.30 -3.89
N GLY A 18 2.21 -7.19 -3.37
CA GLY A 18 1.22 -8.26 -3.40
C GLY A 18 0.43 -8.28 -4.71
N LYS A 19 -0.24 -9.40 -5.00
CA LYS A 19 -1.05 -9.60 -6.21
C LYS A 19 -2.06 -8.48 -6.45
N ASP A 20 -2.77 -8.03 -5.41
CA ASP A 20 -3.85 -7.05 -5.57
C ASP A 20 -3.28 -5.65 -5.84
N SER A 21 -2.17 -5.30 -5.17
CA SER A 21 -1.44 -4.06 -5.45
C SER A 21 -0.80 -4.04 -6.85
N ALA A 22 -0.39 -5.20 -7.38
CA ALA A 22 0.11 -5.33 -8.75
C ALA A 22 -1.01 -5.14 -9.79
N VAL A 23 -2.20 -5.71 -9.54
CA VAL A 23 -3.39 -5.47 -10.36
C VAL A 23 -3.76 -3.99 -10.35
N MET A 24 -3.78 -3.37 -9.18
CA MET A 24 -4.05 -1.93 -9.08
C MET A 24 -3.02 -1.11 -9.85
N LEU A 25 -1.72 -1.43 -9.77
CA LEU A 25 -0.67 -0.70 -10.49
C LEU A 25 -0.90 -0.81 -12.01
N HIS A 26 -1.27 -2.00 -12.48
CA HIS A 26 -1.62 -2.22 -13.89
C HIS A 26 -2.83 -1.39 -14.32
N LEU A 27 -3.87 -1.31 -13.47
CA LEU A 27 -5.05 -0.49 -13.72
C LEU A 27 -4.70 1.00 -13.75
N ALA A 28 -3.86 1.47 -12.83
CA ALA A 28 -3.39 2.86 -12.81
C ALA A 28 -2.65 3.19 -14.11
N LYS A 29 -1.70 2.35 -14.56
CA LYS A 29 -1.00 2.55 -15.84
C LYS A 29 -1.95 2.68 -17.02
N LYS A 30 -2.97 1.82 -17.10
CA LYS A 30 -3.99 1.89 -18.16
C LYS A 30 -4.86 3.14 -18.02
N ALA A 31 -5.20 3.53 -16.81
CA ALA A 31 -5.98 4.72 -16.54
C ALA A 31 -5.24 5.99 -16.93
N PHE A 32 -3.91 6.08 -16.89
CA PHE A 32 -3.21 7.35 -17.20
C PHE A 32 -2.46 7.37 -18.53
N PHE A 33 -2.49 6.26 -19.28
CA PHE A 33 -1.87 6.17 -20.60
C PHE A 33 -2.26 7.35 -21.53
N PRO A 34 -1.30 7.96 -22.27
CA PRO A 34 0.10 7.53 -22.44
C PRO A 34 1.08 7.97 -21.35
N SER A 35 0.65 8.80 -20.40
CA SER A 35 1.52 9.32 -19.35
C SER A 35 1.51 8.44 -18.09
N PRO A 36 2.55 8.49 -17.24
CA PRO A 36 2.49 7.92 -15.91
C PRO A 36 1.38 8.59 -15.07
N PRO A 37 0.80 7.89 -14.08
CA PRO A 37 -0.12 8.51 -13.14
C PRO A 37 0.54 9.67 -12.39
N PRO A 38 -0.17 10.78 -12.12
CA PRO A 38 0.39 11.99 -11.51
C PRO A 38 0.50 11.86 -9.96
N PHE A 39 0.88 10.69 -9.46
CA PHE A 39 1.02 10.44 -8.02
C PHE A 39 2.07 9.35 -7.74
N PRO A 40 2.74 9.39 -6.57
CA PRO A 40 3.73 8.39 -6.21
C PRO A 40 3.11 7.07 -5.73
N LEU A 41 3.95 6.03 -5.73
CA LEU A 41 3.72 4.80 -4.99
C LEU A 41 4.28 4.94 -3.57
N LEU A 42 3.60 4.40 -2.56
CA LEU A 42 4.10 4.32 -1.19
C LEU A 42 4.20 2.86 -0.74
N HIS A 43 5.37 2.50 -0.23
CA HIS A 43 5.64 1.20 0.39
C HIS A 43 6.11 1.39 1.83
N VAL A 44 5.33 0.90 2.78
CA VAL A 44 5.74 0.81 4.19
C VAL A 44 6.55 -0.48 4.36
N ASP A 45 7.86 -0.33 4.55
CA ASP A 45 8.82 -1.44 4.58
C ASP A 45 9.12 -1.86 6.01
N THR A 46 8.93 -3.16 6.28
CA THR A 46 9.20 -3.74 7.60
C THR A 46 10.64 -4.20 7.74
N THR A 47 11.44 -4.21 6.66
CA THR A 47 12.80 -4.79 6.57
C THR A 47 12.88 -6.32 6.61
N TRP A 48 11.73 -7.01 6.67
CA TRP A 48 11.63 -8.47 6.83
C TRP A 48 11.12 -9.20 5.58
N LYS A 49 11.19 -8.59 4.39
CA LYS A 49 10.75 -9.24 3.13
C LYS A 49 11.90 -10.02 2.48
N PHE A 50 11.56 -11.01 1.66
CA PHE A 50 12.53 -11.70 0.83
C PHE A 50 13.21 -10.72 -0.14
N GLN A 51 14.50 -10.92 -0.39
CA GLN A 51 15.29 -10.05 -1.27
C GLN A 51 14.69 -9.90 -2.67
N ASP A 52 14.11 -10.97 -3.21
CA ASP A 52 13.46 -10.92 -4.53
C ASP A 52 12.19 -10.06 -4.55
N MET A 53 11.53 -9.87 -3.40
CA MET A 53 10.42 -8.91 -3.31
C MET A 53 10.90 -7.48 -3.46
N TYR A 54 12.08 -7.14 -2.92
CA TYR A 54 12.67 -5.81 -3.10
C TYR A 54 13.06 -5.56 -4.55
N LYS A 55 13.68 -6.54 -5.22
CA LYS A 55 13.99 -6.46 -6.66
C LYS A 55 12.72 -6.29 -7.49
N LEU A 56 11.68 -7.08 -7.21
CA LEU A 56 10.40 -6.99 -7.92
C LEU A 56 9.74 -5.64 -7.72
N ARG A 57 9.75 -5.11 -6.49
CA ARG A 57 9.23 -3.79 -6.14
C ARG A 57 9.86 -2.68 -6.98
N GLU A 58 11.19 -2.65 -7.00
CA GLU A 58 11.96 -1.63 -7.71
C GLU A 58 11.78 -1.72 -9.22
N LYS A 59 11.80 -2.96 -9.75
CA LYS A 59 11.52 -3.20 -11.17
C LYS A 59 10.12 -2.73 -11.56
N ALA A 60 9.10 -3.06 -10.76
CA ALA A 60 7.71 -2.70 -11.07
C ALA A 60 7.48 -1.19 -11.07
N ALA A 61 8.05 -0.46 -10.10
CA ALA A 61 7.96 1.01 -10.07
C ALA A 61 8.68 1.64 -11.27
N LYS A 62 9.90 1.17 -11.58
CA LYS A 62 10.67 1.62 -12.74
C LYS A 62 9.94 1.37 -14.05
N ASP A 63 9.38 0.18 -14.25
CA ASP A 63 8.60 -0.18 -15.44
C ASP A 63 7.27 0.58 -15.53
N ALA A 64 6.77 1.11 -14.42
CA ALA A 64 5.60 1.97 -14.38
C ALA A 64 5.94 3.45 -14.66
N GLY A 65 7.22 3.83 -14.60
CA GLY A 65 7.63 5.24 -14.69
C GLY A 65 7.12 6.08 -13.52
N MET A 66 6.89 5.45 -12.37
CA MET A 66 6.34 6.10 -11.17
C MET A 66 7.40 6.20 -10.08
N GLU A 67 7.36 7.29 -9.31
CA GLU A 67 8.16 7.42 -8.11
C GLU A 67 7.70 6.42 -7.05
N LEU A 68 8.67 5.81 -6.35
CA LEU A 68 8.40 4.88 -5.25
C LEU A 68 9.00 5.42 -3.95
N LEU A 69 8.12 5.82 -3.04
CA LEU A 69 8.47 6.22 -1.69
C LEU A 69 8.52 4.99 -0.79
N ILE A 70 9.63 4.84 -0.07
CA ILE A 70 9.82 3.78 0.92
C ILE A 70 9.83 4.43 2.29
N TYR A 71 8.95 3.98 3.17
CA TYR A 71 8.87 4.46 4.54
C TYR A 71 9.23 3.36 5.52
N HIS A 72 10.16 3.65 6.43
CA HIS A 72 10.50 2.82 7.58
C HIS A 72 10.07 3.57 8.84
N ASN A 73 9.33 2.90 9.73
CA ASN A 73 9.01 3.47 11.03
C ASN A 73 10.32 3.60 11.86
N PRO A 74 10.75 4.82 12.22
CA PRO A 74 12.01 5.02 12.93
C PRO A 74 12.02 4.40 14.32
N GLU A 75 10.90 4.46 15.05
CA GLU A 75 10.76 3.89 16.40
C GLU A 75 10.81 2.37 16.37
N ALA A 76 10.14 1.75 15.39
CA ALA A 76 10.18 0.30 15.21
C ALA A 76 11.58 -0.19 14.84
N LYS A 77 12.30 0.59 14.02
CA LYS A 77 13.67 0.32 13.62
C LYS A 77 14.64 0.45 14.81
N GLU A 78 14.52 1.53 15.58
CA GLU A 78 15.36 1.81 16.75
C GLU A 78 15.18 0.74 17.83
N ARG A 79 13.93 0.32 18.09
CA ARG A 79 13.62 -0.72 19.07
C ARG A 79 13.89 -2.15 18.58
N GLY A 80 14.37 -2.34 17.35
CA GLY A 80 14.65 -3.67 16.81
C GLY A 80 13.41 -4.58 16.70
N ILE A 81 12.23 -3.98 16.48
CA ILE A 81 10.96 -4.72 16.44
C ILE A 81 10.96 -5.70 15.28
N ASN A 82 10.72 -6.98 15.58
CA ASN A 82 10.79 -8.08 14.62
C ASN A 82 9.60 -9.04 14.73
N PRO A 83 9.23 -9.76 13.66
CA PRO A 83 8.03 -10.60 13.65
C PRO A 83 8.15 -11.87 14.52
N PHE A 84 9.37 -12.27 14.91
CA PHE A 84 9.60 -13.51 15.67
C PHE A 84 9.38 -13.30 17.17
N GLU A 85 9.87 -12.19 17.72
CA GLU A 85 9.81 -11.89 19.15
C GLU A 85 8.61 -10.99 19.51
N HIS A 86 8.17 -10.15 18.56
CA HIS A 86 7.21 -9.07 18.87
C HIS A 86 5.82 -9.28 18.25
N GLY A 87 5.55 -10.42 17.60
CA GLY A 87 4.21 -10.85 17.16
C GLY A 87 3.28 -9.73 16.66
N GLY A 88 2.21 -9.45 17.42
CA GLY A 88 1.23 -8.40 17.10
C GLY A 88 1.80 -6.97 17.13
N LEU A 89 2.73 -6.68 18.04
CA LEU A 89 3.39 -5.38 18.16
C LEU A 89 4.21 -5.05 16.90
N HIS A 90 4.84 -6.06 16.29
CA HIS A 90 5.51 -5.88 14.99
C HIS A 90 4.53 -5.37 13.93
N THR A 91 3.34 -5.96 13.85
CA THR A 91 2.34 -5.55 12.86
C THR A 91 1.84 -4.13 13.14
N ASP A 92 1.55 -3.80 14.40
CA ASP A 92 1.05 -2.48 14.76
C ASP A 92 2.08 -1.38 14.47
N MET A 93 3.30 -1.52 14.99
CA MET A 93 4.34 -0.49 14.83
C MET A 93 4.77 -0.34 13.38
N TRP A 94 5.12 -1.44 12.70
CA TRP A 94 5.63 -1.32 11.33
C TRP A 94 4.57 -0.98 10.31
N LYS A 95 3.33 -1.48 10.44
CA LYS A 95 2.30 -1.28 9.42
C LYS A 95 1.31 -0.19 9.79
N THR A 96 0.62 -0.31 10.92
CA THR A 96 -0.43 0.64 11.29
C THR A 96 0.16 2.02 11.60
N GLN A 97 1.10 2.08 12.54
CA GLN A 97 1.74 3.34 12.92
C GLN A 97 2.65 3.83 11.79
N GLY A 98 3.42 2.93 11.16
CA GLY A 98 4.25 3.27 10.02
C GLY A 98 3.48 3.90 8.85
N LEU A 99 2.28 3.38 8.52
CA LEU A 99 1.44 3.97 7.49
C LEU A 99 0.92 5.36 7.90
N LYS A 100 0.41 5.52 9.12
CA LYS A 100 -0.07 6.82 9.61
C LYS A 100 1.04 7.88 9.54
N GLN A 101 2.21 7.56 10.07
CA GLN A 101 3.37 8.45 10.04
C GLN A 101 3.80 8.80 8.61
N ALA A 102 3.73 7.85 7.68
CA ALA A 102 4.04 8.11 6.27
C ALA A 102 3.03 9.07 5.63
N LEU A 103 1.72 8.84 5.84
CA LEU A 103 0.67 9.71 5.31
C LEU A 103 0.82 11.14 5.85
N ASP A 104 1.06 11.28 7.16
CA ASP A 104 1.28 12.59 7.81
C ASP A 104 2.55 13.27 7.29
N LYS A 105 3.67 12.53 7.17
CA LYS A 105 4.96 13.07 6.73
C LYS A 105 4.92 13.67 5.32
N TYR A 106 4.22 13.00 4.41
CA TYR A 106 4.13 13.42 3.02
C TYR A 106 2.89 14.28 2.72
N GLY A 107 2.00 14.46 3.71
CA GLY A 107 0.78 15.26 3.58
C GLY A 107 -0.19 14.71 2.55
N PHE A 108 -0.33 13.38 2.47
CA PHE A 108 -1.23 12.76 1.51
C PHE A 108 -2.69 12.89 1.96
N ASP A 109 -3.56 13.32 1.06
CA ASP A 109 -4.99 13.56 1.33
C ASP A 109 -5.90 12.43 0.82
N ALA A 110 -5.41 11.62 -0.12
CA ALA A 110 -6.10 10.44 -0.64
C ALA A 110 -5.13 9.26 -0.84
N ALA A 111 -5.57 8.05 -0.49
CA ALA A 111 -4.78 6.83 -0.67
C ALA A 111 -5.55 5.76 -1.46
N PHE A 112 -5.00 5.34 -2.60
CA PHE A 112 -5.51 4.18 -3.34
C PHE A 112 -5.03 2.88 -2.68
N LEU A 113 -5.99 2.04 -2.27
CA LEU A 113 -5.76 0.76 -1.61
C LEU A 113 -6.21 -0.40 -2.49
N GLY A 114 -5.40 -1.44 -2.61
CA GLY A 114 -5.75 -2.67 -3.34
C GLY A 114 -6.57 -3.68 -2.54
N PHE A 115 -7.34 -3.25 -1.53
CA PHE A 115 -8.13 -4.19 -0.73
C PHE A 115 -9.41 -4.58 -1.48
N ARG A 116 -9.65 -5.87 -1.64
CA ARG A 116 -10.94 -6.39 -2.13
C ARG A 116 -11.78 -6.79 -0.92
N ILE A 117 -12.92 -6.15 -0.71
CA ILE A 117 -13.91 -6.65 0.23
C ILE A 117 -14.48 -7.94 -0.36
N MET A 118 -14.11 -9.08 0.21
CA MET A 118 -14.75 -10.35 -0.11
C MET A 118 -16.00 -10.46 0.77
N VAL A 119 -17.13 -9.99 0.24
CA VAL A 119 -18.43 -10.27 0.88
C VAL A 119 -18.70 -11.75 0.66
N ASN A 120 -18.56 -12.57 1.70
CA ASN A 120 -19.17 -13.89 1.67
C ASN A 120 -20.67 -13.66 1.87
N GLN A 121 -21.42 -13.51 0.77
CA GLN A 121 -22.87 -13.55 0.81
C GLN A 121 -23.28 -14.98 1.15
N GLN A 122 -23.41 -15.27 2.44
CA GLN A 122 -24.23 -16.36 2.94
C GLN A 122 -24.57 -16.10 4.41
N PHE A 123 -25.61 -15.30 4.61
CA PHE A 123 -26.56 -15.55 5.69
C PHE A 123 -27.95 -15.42 5.08
N HIS A 124 -28.53 -16.59 4.78
CA HIS A 124 -29.94 -16.75 4.48
C HIS A 124 -30.75 -16.19 5.66
N THR A 125 -31.49 -15.11 5.45
CA THR A 125 -32.68 -14.77 6.24
C THR A 125 -33.84 -15.63 5.74
N SER A 126 -34.21 -16.61 6.56
CA SER A 126 -35.45 -17.40 6.70
C SER A 126 -35.06 -18.39 7.81
N ILE A 127 -35.68 -18.55 8.99
CA ILE A 127 -37.01 -19.09 9.33
C ILE A 127 -37.09 -18.96 10.88
N PHE A 128 -38.00 -18.22 11.51
CA PHE A 128 -39.29 -18.63 12.15
C PHE A 128 -39.64 -17.46 13.11
N GLY A 129 -40.89 -17.00 13.28
CA GLY A 129 -42.17 -17.70 13.13
C GLY A 129 -42.56 -18.31 14.46
#